data_AF-A0A928BI91-F1
#
_entry.id   AF-A0A928BI91-F1
#
_cell.length_a   1.000
_cell.length_b   1.000
_cell.length_c   1.000
_cell.angle_alpha   90.00
_cell.angle_beta   90.00
_cell.angle_gamma   90.00
#
_symmetry.space_group_name_H-M   'P 1'
#
loop_
_entity.id
_entity.type
_entity.pdbx_description
1 polymer ?
#
loop_
_entity_poly.entity_id
_entity_poly.type
_entity_poly.pdbx_seq_one_letter_code
_entity_poly.pdbx_strand_id
1 'polypeptide(L)'
;MLAKEITQCIEDMLNAACNGRISLEMQIRAYDLLDHILDVDCSGVAGPAEAFREQYYHLETELKAAFDEEALKEEARKMMAPYINELDKAAENARKASALHEAAKQTFELWNNGGFFERNKALRNLRKMAGFRLESSRIGNFVAKTFDLMNEANMKCAQAQQALFNANVSYKIKPGLYSKIASALSC
;
A
#
# COMPACT_ATOMS: atom_id res chain seq x y z
N MET A 1 25.38 -13.16 -3.21
CA MET A 1 23.94 -12.84 -3.33
C MET A 1 23.74 -11.93 -4.53
N LEU A 2 24.44 -10.79 -4.56
CA LEU A 2 24.50 -9.84 -5.68
C LEU A 2 24.74 -10.46 -7.07
N ALA A 3 25.68 -11.40 -7.22
CA ALA A 3 25.92 -12.09 -8.50
C ALA A 3 24.66 -12.78 -9.08
N LYS A 4 23.80 -13.34 -8.22
CA LYS A 4 22.54 -13.98 -8.65
C LYS A 4 21.51 -12.94 -9.07
N GLU A 5 21.43 -11.82 -8.34
CA GLU A 5 20.53 -10.70 -8.66
C GLU A 5 20.91 -10.05 -10.00
N ILE A 6 22.21 -9.86 -10.25
CA ILE A 6 22.72 -9.41 -11.55
C ILE A 6 22.30 -10.37 -12.66
N THR A 7 22.52 -11.68 -12.45
CA THR A 7 22.15 -12.70 -13.45
C THR A 7 20.64 -12.69 -13.73
N GLN A 8 19.81 -12.56 -12.69
CA GLN A 8 18.37 -12.46 -12.85
C GLN A 8 17.95 -11.21 -13.65
N CYS A 9 18.61 -10.07 -13.41
CA CYS A 9 18.35 -8.87 -14.19
C CYS A 9 18.83 -8.98 -15.65
N ILE A 10 19.84 -9.80 -15.94
CA ILE A 10 20.23 -10.14 -17.33
C ILE A 10 19.10 -10.90 -18.02
N GLU A 11 18.56 -11.93 -17.37
CA GLU A 11 17.41 -12.68 -17.89
C GLU A 11 16.19 -11.77 -18.11
N ASP A 12 15.94 -10.84 -17.19
CA ASP A 12 14.87 -9.85 -17.33
C ASP A 12 15.08 -8.94 -18.53
N MET A 13 16.31 -8.46 -18.78
CA MET A 13 16.62 -7.64 -19.96
C MET A 13 16.36 -8.42 -21.26
N LEU A 14 16.82 -9.66 -21.33
CA LEU A 14 16.61 -10.53 -22.49
C LEU A 14 15.12 -10.79 -22.73
N ASN A 15 14.38 -11.10 -21.66
CA ASN A 15 12.93 -11.31 -21.74
C ASN A 15 12.19 -10.03 -22.17
N ALA A 16 12.59 -8.87 -21.65
CA ALA A 16 11.98 -7.59 -22.01
C ALA A 16 12.24 -7.22 -23.48
N ALA A 17 13.47 -7.44 -23.96
CA ALA A 17 13.84 -7.21 -25.36
C ALA A 17 13.09 -8.16 -26.30
N CYS A 18 13.01 -9.45 -25.98
CA CYS A 18 12.27 -10.44 -26.78
C CYS A 18 10.76 -10.17 -26.85
N ASN A 19 10.15 -9.76 -25.73
CA ASN A 19 8.71 -9.52 -25.65
C ASN A 19 8.31 -8.09 -26.03
N GLY A 20 9.28 -7.18 -26.21
CA GLY A 20 9.05 -5.76 -26.47
C GLY A 20 8.35 -5.02 -25.32
N ARG A 21 8.40 -5.56 -24.09
CA ARG A 21 7.76 -4.96 -22.92
C ARG A 21 8.54 -5.26 -21.65
N ILE A 22 8.81 -4.21 -20.88
CA ILE A 22 9.29 -4.31 -19.50
C ILE A 22 8.09 -4.46 -18.56
N SER A 23 8.11 -5.45 -17.67
CA SER A 23 7.09 -5.63 -16.63
C SER A 23 7.41 -4.85 -15.36
N LEU A 24 6.39 -4.64 -14.51
CA LEU A 24 6.58 -3.98 -13.22
C LEU A 24 7.56 -4.75 -12.31
N GLU A 25 7.50 -6.08 -12.31
CA GLU A 25 8.42 -6.89 -11.51
C GLU A 25 9.88 -6.72 -11.92
N MET A 26 10.14 -6.63 -13.23
CA MET A 26 11.47 -6.37 -13.78
C MET A 26 12.00 -5.00 -13.33
N GLN A 27 11.13 -3.97 -13.34
CA GLN A 27 11.48 -2.64 -12.82
C GLN A 27 11.81 -2.66 -11.32
N ILE A 28 11.01 -3.37 -10.53
CA ILE A 28 11.25 -3.51 -9.09
C ILE A 28 12.60 -4.18 -8.84
N ARG A 29 12.88 -5.31 -9.51
CA ARG A 29 14.17 -6.01 -9.38
C ARG A 29 15.36 -5.16 -9.82
N ALA A 30 15.23 -4.46 -10.95
CA ALA A 30 16.28 -3.56 -11.44
C ALA A 30 16.52 -2.40 -10.46
N TYR A 31 15.46 -1.83 -9.89
CA TYR A 31 15.58 -0.79 -8.88
C TYR A 31 16.30 -1.29 -7.62
N ASP A 32 15.89 -2.45 -7.11
CA ASP A 32 16.44 -3.03 -5.88
C ASP A 32 17.91 -3.45 -6.08
N LEU A 33 18.25 -3.96 -7.27
CA LEU A 33 19.63 -4.23 -7.65
C LEU A 33 20.48 -2.95 -7.67
N LEU A 34 19.96 -1.86 -8.26
CA LEU A 34 20.67 -0.60 -8.31
C LEU A 34 20.95 -0.06 -6.89
N ASP A 35 19.96 -0.12 -6.01
CA ASP A 35 20.09 0.29 -4.60
C ASP A 35 21.17 -0.54 -3.89
N HIS A 36 21.13 -1.87 -4.07
CA HIS A 36 22.10 -2.80 -3.47
C HIS A 36 23.54 -2.56 -3.97
N ILE A 37 23.72 -2.25 -5.26
CA ILE A 37 25.04 -1.93 -5.84
C ILE A 37 25.60 -0.63 -5.25
N LEU A 38 24.74 0.35 -4.96
CA LEU A 38 25.16 1.63 -4.39
C LEU A 38 25.55 1.51 -2.91
N ASP A 39 25.00 0.53 -2.20
CA ASP A 39 25.19 0.35 -0.76
C ASP A 39 26.30 -0.65 -0.38
N VAL A 40 26.70 -1.57 -1.27
CA VAL A 40 27.59 -2.69 -0.95
C VAL A 40 28.83 -2.72 -1.84
N ASP A 41 29.96 -3.15 -1.25
CA ASP A 41 31.20 -3.40 -2.00
C ASP A 41 30.97 -4.49 -3.08
N CYS A 42 31.24 -4.13 -4.33
CA CYS A 42 31.04 -4.98 -5.51
C CYS A 42 32.23 -5.93 -5.77
N SER A 43 33.10 -6.13 -4.78
CA SER A 43 34.20 -7.08 -4.87
C SER A 43 33.68 -8.51 -5.09
N GLY A 44 34.11 -9.16 -6.18
CA GLY A 44 33.73 -10.53 -6.51
C GLY A 44 32.53 -10.71 -7.46
N VAL A 45 31.97 -9.64 -8.03
CA VAL A 45 30.94 -9.74 -9.09
C VAL A 45 31.44 -9.42 -10.50
N ALA A 46 32.76 -9.37 -10.73
CA ALA A 46 33.36 -8.95 -11.99
C ALA A 46 32.80 -9.67 -13.24
N GLY A 47 32.69 -11.00 -13.20
CA GLY A 47 32.14 -11.79 -14.31
C GLY A 47 30.66 -11.46 -14.61
N PRO A 48 29.74 -11.60 -13.63
CA PRO A 48 28.34 -11.20 -13.81
C PRO A 48 28.16 -9.72 -14.21
N ALA A 49 28.97 -8.83 -13.65
CA ALA A 49 28.93 -7.39 -13.95
C ALA A 49 29.33 -7.11 -15.41
N GLU A 50 30.38 -7.76 -15.91
CA GLU A 50 30.79 -7.67 -17.31
C GLU A 50 29.70 -8.20 -18.25
N ALA A 51 29.18 -9.39 -17.96
CA ALA A 51 28.08 -9.99 -18.74
C ALA A 51 26.84 -9.08 -18.76
N PHE A 52 26.50 -8.43 -17.64
CA PHE A 52 25.40 -7.48 -17.60
C PHE A 52 25.62 -6.29 -18.54
N ARG A 53 26.81 -5.70 -18.51
CA ARG A 53 27.14 -4.54 -19.35
C ARG A 53 27.11 -4.91 -20.84
N GLU A 54 27.69 -6.04 -21.21
CA GLU A 54 27.68 -6.53 -22.59
C GLU A 54 26.24 -6.69 -23.10
N GLN A 55 25.38 -7.34 -22.31
CA GLN A 55 23.97 -7.54 -22.68
C GLN A 55 23.20 -6.21 -22.73
N TYR A 56 23.43 -5.30 -21.79
CA TYR A 56 22.81 -3.98 -21.81
C TYR A 56 23.16 -3.21 -23.10
N TYR A 57 24.43 -3.14 -23.49
CA TYR A 57 24.84 -2.42 -24.69
C TYR A 57 24.30 -3.09 -25.97
N HIS A 58 24.15 -4.41 -25.97
CA HIS A 58 23.54 -5.11 -27.10
C HIS A 58 22.05 -4.81 -27.24
N LEU A 59 21.33 -4.67 -26.13
CA LEU A 59 19.87 -4.55 -26.07
C LEU A 59 19.37 -3.12 -25.80
N GLU A 60 20.26 -2.12 -25.78
CA GLU A 60 19.92 -0.77 -25.30
C GLU A 60 18.73 -0.16 -26.06
N THR A 61 18.68 -0.37 -27.38
CA THR A 61 17.63 0.20 -28.23
C THR A 61 16.29 -0.47 -27.96
N GLU A 62 16.30 -1.79 -27.87
CA GLU A 62 15.14 -2.64 -27.58
C GLU A 62 14.59 -2.35 -26.19
N LEU A 63 15.46 -2.20 -25.18
CA LEU A 63 15.06 -1.88 -23.81
C LEU A 63 14.46 -0.48 -23.69
N LYS A 64 14.98 0.50 -24.44
CA LYS A 64 14.38 1.84 -24.52
C LYS A 64 13.00 1.80 -25.18
N ALA A 65 12.84 1.00 -26.23
CA ALA A 65 11.55 0.83 -26.90
C ALA A 65 10.54 0.03 -26.07
N ALA A 66 11.00 -0.92 -25.27
CA ALA A 66 10.17 -1.77 -24.40
C ALA A 66 9.69 -1.06 -23.12
N PHE A 67 10.24 0.11 -22.80
CA PHE A 67 9.83 0.89 -21.63
C PHE A 67 8.56 1.70 -21.93
N ASP A 68 7.44 1.27 -21.35
CA ASP A 68 6.17 2.00 -21.36
C ASP A 68 5.79 2.40 -19.92
N GLU A 69 6.04 3.66 -19.59
CA GLU A 69 5.77 4.20 -18.26
C GLU A 69 4.30 4.10 -17.87
N GLU A 70 3.38 4.33 -18.81
CA GLU A 70 1.95 4.32 -18.53
C GLU A 70 1.43 2.90 -18.34
N ALA A 71 1.91 1.94 -19.11
CA ALA A 71 1.62 0.52 -18.88
C ALA A 71 2.10 0.03 -17.51
N LEU A 72 3.31 0.45 -17.10
CA LEU A 72 3.88 0.12 -15.79
C LEU A 72 3.10 0.74 -14.64
N LYS A 73 2.69 2.01 -14.77
CA LYS A 73 1.81 2.68 -13.80
C LYS A 73 0.47 1.96 -13.69
N GLU A 74 -0.07 1.48 -14.80
CA GLU A 74 -1.32 0.73 -14.81
C GLU A 74 -1.19 -0.66 -14.14
N GLU A 75 -0.08 -1.37 -14.36
CA GLU A 75 0.24 -2.59 -13.61
C GLU A 75 0.33 -2.30 -12.09
N ALA A 76 0.99 -1.21 -11.70
CA ALA A 76 1.11 -0.83 -10.29
C ALA A 76 -0.26 -0.48 -9.68
N ARG A 77 -1.12 0.23 -10.42
CA ARG A 77 -2.51 0.50 -9.99
C ARG A 77 -3.30 -0.79 -9.79
N LYS A 78 -3.20 -1.75 -10.71
CA LYS A 78 -3.87 -3.05 -10.58
C LYS A 78 -3.40 -3.82 -9.36
N MET A 79 -2.10 -3.80 -9.07
CA MET A 79 -1.52 -4.39 -7.86
C MET A 79 -2.01 -3.70 -6.58
N MET A 80 -2.16 -2.37 -6.60
CA MET A 80 -2.65 -1.59 -5.44
C MET A 80 -4.16 -1.64 -5.24
N ALA A 81 -4.96 -1.95 -6.27
CA ALA A 81 -6.42 -1.97 -6.22
C ALA A 81 -7.03 -2.74 -5.04
N PRO A 82 -6.59 -3.98 -4.70
CA PRO A 82 -7.11 -4.68 -3.51
C PRO A 82 -6.85 -3.91 -2.21
N TYR A 83 -5.66 -3.32 -2.03
CA TYR A 83 -5.31 -2.57 -0.83
C TYR A 83 -6.11 -1.27 -0.70
N ILE A 84 -6.36 -0.58 -1.82
CA ILE A 84 -7.22 0.61 -1.85
C ILE A 84 -8.65 0.23 -1.41
N ASN A 85 -9.19 -0.85 -1.97
CA ASN A 85 -10.52 -1.34 -1.60
C ASN A 85 -10.62 -1.74 -0.12
N GLU A 86 -9.57 -2.35 0.44
CA GLU A 86 -9.51 -2.69 1.86
C GLU A 86 -9.45 -1.45 2.75
N LEU A 87 -8.64 -0.45 2.38
CA LEU A 87 -8.56 0.82 3.08
C LEU A 87 -9.90 1.55 3.07
N ASP A 88 -10.57 1.62 1.92
CA ASP A 88 -11.87 2.29 1.79
C ASP A 88 -12.93 1.64 2.69
N LYS A 89 -12.98 0.31 2.73
CA LYS A 89 -13.87 -0.45 3.62
C LYS A 89 -13.52 -0.21 5.08
N ALA A 90 -12.24 -0.23 5.44
CA ALA A 90 -11.80 0.00 6.82
C ALA A 90 -12.10 1.44 7.26
N ALA A 91 -11.90 2.42 6.39
CA ALA A 91 -12.19 3.83 6.64
C ALA A 91 -13.69 4.09 6.78
N GLU A 92 -14.53 3.42 5.98
CA GLU A 92 -15.98 3.48 6.16
C GLU A 92 -16.42 2.89 7.50
N ASN A 93 -15.87 1.74 7.90
CA ASN A 93 -16.16 1.12 9.18
C ASN A 93 -15.70 1.98 10.36
N ALA A 94 -14.52 2.59 10.29
CA ALA A 94 -14.01 3.53 11.29
C ALA A 94 -14.93 4.75 11.42
N ARG A 95 -15.36 5.36 10.30
CA ARG A 95 -16.33 6.47 10.29
C ARG A 95 -17.66 6.09 10.95
N LYS A 96 -18.20 4.91 10.61
CA LYS A 96 -19.45 4.39 11.21
C LYS A 96 -19.31 4.16 12.71
N ALA A 97 -18.20 3.56 13.15
CA ALA A 97 -17.94 3.29 14.56
C ALA A 97 -17.78 4.59 15.37
N SER A 98 -17.03 5.56 14.83
CA SER A 98 -16.87 6.88 15.44
C SER A 98 -18.21 7.63 15.55
N ALA A 99 -19.01 7.65 14.49
CA ALA A 99 -20.35 8.26 14.52
C ALA A 99 -21.28 7.61 15.55
N LEU A 100 -21.22 6.28 15.69
CA LEU A 100 -21.99 5.55 16.70
C LEU A 100 -21.53 5.90 18.12
N HIS A 101 -20.22 6.01 18.35
CA HIS A 101 -19.67 6.37 19.65
C HIS A 101 -20.05 7.80 20.06
N GLU A 102 -19.91 8.78 19.15
CA GLU A 102 -20.33 10.16 19.42
C GLU A 102 -21.83 10.25 19.69
N ALA A 103 -22.66 9.53 18.94
CA ALA A 103 -24.10 9.46 19.22
C ALA A 103 -24.40 8.84 20.59
N ALA A 104 -23.65 7.81 20.99
CA ALA A 104 -23.80 7.19 22.31
C ALA A 104 -23.42 8.16 23.44
N LYS A 105 -22.31 8.89 23.29
CA LYS A 105 -21.83 9.88 24.25
C LYS A 105 -22.82 11.04 24.40
N GLN A 106 -23.29 11.63 23.28
CA GLN A 106 -24.31 12.68 23.30
C GLN A 106 -25.61 12.20 23.95
N THR A 107 -26.03 10.96 23.67
CA THR A 107 -27.23 10.39 24.30
C THR A 107 -27.04 10.21 25.81
N PHE A 108 -25.85 9.81 26.25
CA PHE A 108 -25.53 9.70 27.68
C PHE A 108 -25.53 11.05 28.39
N GLU A 109 -24.94 12.08 27.77
CA GLU A 109 -24.95 13.45 28.29
C GLU A 109 -26.38 14.00 28.43
N LEU A 110 -27.20 13.84 27.39
CA LEU A 110 -28.62 14.21 27.42
C LEU A 110 -29.42 13.38 28.44
N TRP A 111 -29.05 12.12 28.66
CA TRP A 111 -29.69 11.28 29.67
C TRP A 111 -29.49 11.82 31.08
N ASN A 112 -28.30 12.36 31.37
CA ASN A 112 -27.98 12.92 32.68
C ASN A 112 -28.52 14.36 32.85
N ASN A 113 -28.45 15.18 31.80
CA ASN A 113 -28.65 16.63 31.92
C ASN A 113 -29.88 17.17 31.18
N GLY A 114 -30.41 16.43 30.20
CA GLY A 114 -31.47 16.92 29.30
C GLY A 114 -32.88 16.73 29.85
N GLY A 115 -33.86 17.34 29.17
CA GLY A 115 -35.28 17.17 29.46
C GLY A 115 -35.85 15.84 28.94
N PHE A 116 -37.02 15.42 29.46
CA PHE A 116 -37.65 14.14 29.08
C PHE A 116 -37.80 13.93 27.55
N PHE A 117 -38.18 14.98 26.82
CA PHE A 117 -38.33 14.92 25.36
C PHE A 117 -37.00 14.69 24.63
N GLU A 118 -35.94 15.38 25.06
CA GLU A 118 -34.60 15.28 24.48
C GLU A 118 -34.01 13.88 24.71
N ARG A 119 -34.16 13.35 25.92
CA ARG A 119 -33.74 11.98 26.29
C ARG A 119 -34.38 10.93 25.37
N ASN A 120 -35.70 11.00 25.19
CA ASN A 120 -36.41 10.04 24.36
C ASN A 120 -36.07 10.17 22.87
N LYS A 121 -35.87 11.40 22.38
CA LYS A 121 -35.43 11.65 21.00
C LYS A 121 -34.03 11.09 20.76
N ALA A 122 -33.08 11.38 21.64
CA ALA A 122 -31.70 10.89 21.55
C ALA A 122 -31.64 9.36 21.61
N LEU A 123 -32.33 8.74 22.56
CA LEU A 123 -32.37 7.28 22.69
C LEU A 123 -33.00 6.59 21.47
N ARG A 124 -34.02 7.20 20.85
CA ARG A 124 -34.62 6.70 19.61
C ARG A 124 -33.62 6.77 18.45
N ASN A 125 -32.89 7.87 18.31
CA ASN A 125 -31.87 8.03 17.28
C ASN A 125 -30.73 7.03 17.46
N LEU A 126 -30.24 6.87 18.70
CA LEU A 126 -29.17 5.92 19.02
C LEU A 126 -29.57 4.48 18.69
N ARG A 127 -30.79 4.07 19.03
CA ARG A 127 -31.32 2.74 18.66
C ARG A 127 -31.39 2.53 17.16
N LYS A 128 -31.79 3.56 16.41
CA LYS A 128 -31.84 3.51 14.94
C LYS A 128 -30.46 3.31 14.35
N MET A 129 -29.44 4.01 14.87
CA MET A 129 -28.04 3.87 14.42
C MET A 129 -27.44 2.51 14.83
N ALA A 130 -27.71 2.07 16.06
CA ALA A 130 -27.16 0.82 16.60
C ALA A 130 -27.81 -0.43 15.97
N GLY A 131 -29.02 -0.32 15.42
CA GLY A 131 -29.74 -1.43 14.81
C GLY A 131 -30.34 -2.43 15.81
N PHE A 132 -30.32 -2.12 17.11
CA PHE A 132 -30.90 -2.97 18.15
C PHE A 132 -31.56 -2.15 19.27
N ARG A 133 -32.36 -2.84 20.09
CA ARG A 133 -33.04 -2.23 21.24
C ARG A 133 -32.08 -2.05 22.41
N LEU A 134 -31.60 -0.83 22.62
CA LEU A 134 -30.82 -0.44 23.80
C LEU A 134 -31.74 -0.04 24.96
N GLU A 135 -31.58 -0.66 26.13
CA GLU A 135 -32.23 -0.22 27.37
C GLU A 135 -31.57 1.04 27.93
N SER A 136 -32.37 1.95 28.47
CA SER A 136 -31.89 3.24 29.00
C SER A 136 -30.91 3.09 30.17
N SER A 137 -31.08 2.07 31.02
CA SER A 137 -30.17 1.74 32.13
C SER A 137 -28.78 1.33 31.66
N ARG A 138 -28.60 0.98 30.38
CA ARG A 138 -27.36 0.43 29.82
C ARG A 138 -26.57 1.42 28.96
N ILE A 139 -27.00 2.68 28.87
CA ILE A 139 -26.37 3.68 27.99
C ILE A 139 -24.89 3.86 28.34
N GLY A 140 -24.52 3.97 29.62
CA GLY A 140 -23.12 4.09 30.03
C GLY A 140 -22.25 2.91 29.57
N ASN A 141 -22.73 1.68 29.74
CA ASN A 141 -22.04 0.48 29.24
C ASN A 141 -21.93 0.46 27.71
N PHE A 142 -22.93 1.02 27.02
CA PHE A 142 -22.90 1.12 25.56
C PHE A 142 -21.90 2.17 25.06
N VAL A 143 -21.71 3.28 25.79
CA VAL A 143 -20.63 4.25 25.51
C VAL A 143 -19.26 3.58 25.58
N ALA A 144 -18.99 2.80 26.63
CA ALA A 144 -17.74 2.05 26.76
C ALA A 144 -17.54 1.06 25.59
N LYS A 145 -18.56 0.27 25.25
CA LYS A 145 -18.47 -0.68 24.14
C LYS A 145 -18.26 -0.02 22.78
N THR A 146 -18.91 1.12 22.54
CA THR A 146 -18.76 1.85 21.27
C THR A 146 -17.38 2.51 21.17
N PHE A 147 -16.77 2.88 22.30
CA PHE A 147 -15.38 3.33 22.34
C PHE A 147 -14.42 2.22 21.92
N ASP A 148 -14.57 1.01 22.47
CA ASP A 148 -13.75 -0.15 22.10
C ASP A 148 -13.90 -0.48 20.60
N LEU A 149 -15.14 -0.50 20.10
CA LEU A 149 -15.42 -0.71 18.67
C LEU A 149 -14.80 0.37 17.77
N MET A 150 -14.85 1.63 18.19
CA MET A 150 -14.21 2.74 17.48
C MET A 150 -12.69 2.55 17.43
N ASN A 151 -12.06 2.20 18.55
CA ASN A 151 -10.62 1.95 18.60
C ASN A 151 -10.22 0.77 17.72
N GLU A 152 -10.96 -0.35 17.78
CA GLU A 152 -10.70 -1.50 16.92
C GLU A 152 -10.82 -1.16 15.43
N ALA A 153 -11.86 -0.41 15.05
CA ALA A 153 -12.05 0.01 13.67
C ALA A 153 -10.94 0.97 13.19
N ASN A 154 -10.49 1.89 14.05
CA ASN A 154 -9.37 2.77 13.77
C ASN A 154 -8.05 2.00 13.61
N MET A 155 -7.79 1.00 14.47
CA MET A 155 -6.60 0.14 14.32
C MET A 155 -6.60 -0.61 12.99
N LYS A 156 -7.74 -1.17 12.58
CA LYS A 156 -7.87 -1.85 11.27
C LYS A 156 -7.66 -0.87 10.12
N CYS A 157 -8.17 0.36 10.23
CA CYS A 157 -7.93 1.40 9.23
C CYS A 157 -6.45 1.77 9.13
N ALA A 158 -5.75 1.93 10.25
CA ALA A 158 -4.32 2.21 10.27
C ALA A 158 -3.50 1.06 9.67
N GLN A 159 -3.86 -0.19 9.96
CA GLN A 159 -3.22 -1.37 9.36
C GLN A 159 -3.42 -1.41 7.83
N ALA A 160 -4.63 -1.15 7.35
CA ALA A 160 -4.91 -1.09 5.91
C ALA A 160 -4.12 0.04 5.22
N GLN A 161 -3.99 1.20 5.87
CA GLN A 161 -3.19 2.31 5.37
C GLN A 161 -1.69 1.94 5.28
N GLN A 162 -1.16 1.26 6.29
CA GLN A 162 0.22 0.78 6.27
C GLN A 162 0.44 -0.29 5.18
N ALA A 163 -0.53 -1.20 4.99
CA ALA A 163 -0.47 -2.21 3.94
C ALA A 163 -0.44 -1.57 2.54
N LEU A 164 -1.28 -0.57 2.30
CA LEU A 164 -1.26 0.21 1.05
C LEU A 164 0.08 0.92 0.85
N PHE A 165 0.62 1.54 1.90
CA PHE A 165 1.93 2.19 1.85
C PHE A 165 3.04 1.19 1.47
N ASN A 166 3.07 0.03 2.11
CA ASN A 166 4.07 -1.02 1.87
C ASN A 166 3.95 -1.62 0.46
N ALA A 167 2.73 -1.74 -0.07
CA ALA A 167 2.48 -2.28 -1.41
C ALA A 167 2.75 -1.26 -2.53
N ASN A 168 2.85 0.03 -2.21
CA ASN A 168 3.05 1.06 -3.22
C ASN A 168 4.50 1.03 -3.75
N VAL A 169 4.66 0.51 -4.95
CA VAL A 169 5.95 0.40 -5.66
C VAL A 169 6.10 1.41 -6.80
N SER A 170 5.16 2.35 -6.94
CA SER A 170 5.13 3.29 -8.07
C SER A 170 6.40 4.14 -8.17
N TYR A 171 7.07 4.40 -7.05
CA TYR A 171 8.33 5.14 -6.99
C TYR A 171 9.53 4.39 -7.61
N LYS A 172 9.41 3.07 -7.80
CA LYS A 172 10.44 2.22 -8.43
C LYS A 172 10.38 2.27 -9.95
N ILE A 173 9.30 2.75 -10.55
CA ILE A 173 9.15 2.91 -12.00
C ILE A 173 10.03 4.09 -12.45
N LYS A 174 11.15 3.80 -13.13
CA LYS A 174 12.07 4.84 -13.62
C LYS A 174 12.64 4.47 -14.99
N PRO A 175 12.71 5.40 -15.94
CA PRO A 175 13.42 5.16 -17.19
C PRO A 175 14.91 4.98 -16.93
N GLY A 176 15.55 4.11 -17.72
CA GLY A 176 17.00 3.95 -17.74
C GLY A 176 17.61 3.28 -16.50
N LEU A 177 16.85 2.51 -15.72
CA LEU A 177 17.42 1.74 -14.60
C LEU A 177 18.57 0.83 -15.05
N TYR A 178 18.38 0.06 -16.13
CA TYR A 178 19.44 -0.82 -16.66
C TYR A 178 20.69 -0.05 -17.08
N SER A 179 20.54 1.15 -17.65
CA SER A 179 21.66 2.04 -17.97
C SER A 179 22.44 2.45 -16.72
N LYS A 180 21.72 2.86 -15.67
CA LYS A 180 22.33 3.24 -14.39
C LYS A 180 23.05 2.08 -13.73
N ILE A 181 22.48 0.87 -13.78
CA ILE A 181 23.11 -0.35 -13.27
C ILE A 181 24.39 -0.63 -14.06
N ALA A 182 24.36 -0.57 -15.40
CA ALA A 182 25.53 -0.79 -16.23
C ALA A 182 26.66 0.20 -15.91
N SER A 183 26.33 1.47 -15.66
CA SER A 183 27.30 2.48 -15.19
C SER A 183 27.82 2.19 -13.79
N ALA A 184 26.96 1.82 -12.83
CA ALA A 184 27.38 1.54 -11.46
C ALA A 184 28.30 0.31 -11.37
N LEU A 185 28.03 -0.71 -12.21
CA LEU A 185 28.86 -1.90 -12.33
C LEU A 185 30.15 -1.67 -13.13
N SER A 186 30.42 -0.46 -13.64
CA SER A 186 31.66 -0.13 -14.37
C SER A 186 32.80 0.36 -13.49
N CYS A 187 32.52 0.56 -12.19
CA CYS A 187 33.50 0.90 -11.16
C CYS A 187 34.25 -0.34 -10.62
#